data_AF-A0AAX3WTL9-F1
#
_entry.id   AF-A0AAX3WTL9-F1
#
_cell.length_a   1.000
_cell.length_b   1.000
_cell.length_c   1.000
_cell.angle_alpha   90.00
_cell.angle_beta   90.00
_cell.angle_gamma   90.00
#
_symmetry.space_group_name_H-M   'P 1'
#
loop_
_entity.id
_entity.type
_entity.pdbx_description
1 polymer ?
#
loop_
_entity_poly.entity_id
_entity_poly.type
_entity_poly.pdbx_seq_one_letter_code
_entity_poly.pdbx_strand_id
1 'polypeptide(L)'
;MNQEQLNAIKQRVEKATIGPWCVNEEIDGIYDGCRTVVKAPNAPSKWATRIVSVGQTRRHIRKDAESNIEFIAHAREDVPALVAEVERLREALGFYANADNYEPVTIEKWIPQVGGSRKMIQSIVPQSEYVVEDGGEIARQALDGDSDGQWKQNHHT
;
A
#
# COMPACT_ATOMS: atom_id res chain seq x y z
N MET A 1 7.99 1.79 0.37
CA MET A 1 7.98 1.93 1.85
C MET A 1 8.57 0.66 2.44
N ASN A 2 9.52 0.75 3.36
CA ASN A 2 10.17 -0.43 3.97
C ASN A 2 9.40 -0.95 5.21
N GLN A 3 9.90 -1.99 5.88
CA GLN A 3 9.25 -2.57 7.07
C GLN A 3 9.31 -1.65 8.30
N GLU A 4 10.44 -0.96 8.48
CA GLU A 4 10.64 -0.03 9.61
C GLU A 4 9.64 1.14 9.55
N GLN A 5 9.45 1.74 8.38
CA GLN A 5 8.47 2.80 8.13
C GLN A 5 7.04 2.33 8.42
N LEU A 6 6.67 1.12 7.97
CA LEU A 6 5.34 0.55 8.24
C LEU A 6 5.12 0.31 9.74
N ASN A 7 6.13 -0.24 10.43
CA ASN A 7 6.08 -0.44 11.89
C ASN A 7 5.95 0.89 12.65
N ALA A 8 6.65 1.93 12.20
CA ALA A 8 6.54 3.26 12.79
C ALA A 8 5.13 3.87 12.60
N ILE A 9 4.48 3.62 11.46
CA ILE A 9 3.08 4.04 11.24
C ILE A 9 2.15 3.29 12.20
N LYS A 10 2.27 1.96 12.31
CA LYS A 10 1.48 1.15 13.26
C LYS A 10 1.58 1.65 14.68
N GLN A 11 2.80 1.91 15.15
CA GLN A 11 3.02 2.43 16.50
C GLN A 11 2.37 3.81 16.71
N ARG A 12 2.36 4.68 15.70
CA ARG A 12 1.64 5.96 15.77
C ARG A 12 0.13 5.78 15.83
N VAL A 13 -0.41 4.83 15.06
CA VAL A 13 -1.85 4.48 15.08
C VAL A 13 -2.27 3.93 16.44
N GLU A 14 -1.48 3.04 17.04
CA GLU A 14 -1.76 2.46 18.36
C GLU A 14 -1.69 3.49 19.49
N LYS A 15 -0.73 4.42 19.43
CA LYS A 15 -0.56 5.49 20.43
C LYS A 15 -1.60 6.61 20.29
N ALA A 16 -2.22 6.75 19.13
CA ALA A 16 -3.24 7.75 18.90
C ALA A 16 -4.49 7.44 19.74
N THR A 17 -5.25 8.49 20.10
CA THR A 17 -6.47 8.33 20.88
C THR A 17 -7.44 7.35 20.22
N ILE A 18 -8.12 6.53 21.02
CA ILE A 18 -9.10 5.56 20.55
C ILE A 18 -10.21 6.28 19.76
N GLY A 19 -10.57 5.72 18.60
CA GLY A 19 -11.65 6.22 17.74
C GLY A 19 -13.00 5.57 18.03
N PRO A 20 -14.04 5.87 17.23
CA PRO A 20 -14.02 6.80 16.09
C PRO A 20 -13.90 8.25 16.58
N TRP A 21 -13.13 9.06 15.88
CA TRP A 21 -13.07 10.49 16.17
C TRP A 21 -14.27 11.20 15.57
N CYS A 22 -14.82 12.18 16.29
CA CYS A 22 -16.03 12.89 15.87
C CYS A 22 -15.73 14.33 15.51
N VAL A 23 -16.40 14.83 14.48
CA VAL A 23 -16.41 16.25 14.13
C VAL A 23 -17.49 16.97 14.92
N ASN A 24 -17.10 18.02 15.62
CA ASN A 24 -17.96 18.84 16.44
C ASN A 24 -17.88 20.31 16.06
N GLU A 25 -18.94 21.03 16.40
CA GLU A 25 -18.98 22.48 16.37
C GLU A 25 -18.07 23.05 17.47
N GLU A 26 -17.44 24.17 17.16
CA GLU A 26 -16.80 25.02 18.15
C GLU A 26 -17.85 25.61 19.08
N ILE A 27 -17.53 25.71 20.37
CA ILE A 27 -18.47 26.14 21.42
C ILE A 27 -18.20 27.56 21.93
N ASP A 28 -17.15 28.21 21.43
CA ASP A 28 -16.75 29.54 21.85
C ASP A 28 -16.03 30.35 20.75
N GLY A 29 -15.95 31.66 20.97
CA GLY A 29 -15.21 32.58 20.10
C GLY A 29 -15.93 32.94 18.80
N ILE A 30 -15.16 33.44 17.83
CA ILE A 30 -15.67 33.95 16.54
C ILE A 30 -16.22 32.83 15.64
N TYR A 31 -15.97 31.57 16.00
CA TYR A 31 -16.28 30.38 15.21
C TYR A 31 -17.34 29.49 15.84
N ASP A 32 -18.04 29.97 16.87
CA ASP A 32 -19.16 29.27 17.50
C ASP A 32 -20.15 28.74 16.45
N GLY A 33 -20.52 27.47 16.54
CA GLY A 33 -21.37 26.77 15.58
C GLY A 33 -20.67 26.25 14.31
N CYS A 34 -19.37 26.52 14.09
CA CYS A 34 -18.64 25.98 12.95
C CYS A 34 -18.03 24.60 13.25
N ARG A 35 -18.21 23.63 12.35
CA ARG A 35 -17.64 22.27 12.43
C ARG A 35 -16.13 22.29 12.19
N THR A 36 -15.37 22.67 13.21
CA THR A 36 -13.92 22.93 13.12
C THR A 36 -13.11 22.23 14.22
N VAL A 37 -13.74 21.32 14.96
CA VAL A 37 -13.14 20.61 16.10
C VAL A 37 -13.26 19.10 15.92
N VAL A 38 -12.16 18.36 16.07
CA VAL A 38 -12.19 16.90 16.23
C VAL A 38 -12.15 16.54 17.71
N LYS A 39 -13.00 15.60 18.12
CA LYS A 39 -13.06 15.07 19.48
C LYS A 39 -12.91 13.55 19.51
N ALA A 40 -12.21 13.07 20.53
CA ALA A 40 -12.22 11.67 20.92
C ALA A 40 -13.55 11.31 21.61
N PRO A 41 -14.08 10.10 21.40
CA PRO A 41 -15.24 9.64 22.13
C PRO A 41 -14.84 9.37 23.59
N ASN A 42 -15.79 9.55 24.51
CA ASN A 42 -15.67 9.14 25.92
C ASN A 42 -14.44 9.66 26.69
N ALA A 43 -13.88 10.83 26.35
CA ALA A 43 -12.79 11.37 27.15
C ALA A 43 -13.30 11.77 28.56
N PRO A 44 -12.44 11.70 29.59
CA PRO A 44 -12.85 11.82 31.00
C PRO A 44 -13.42 13.21 31.38
N SER A 45 -13.35 14.17 30.47
CA SER A 45 -13.89 15.52 30.62
C SER A 45 -14.26 16.07 29.25
N LYS A 46 -15.32 16.89 29.17
CA LYS A 46 -15.72 17.62 27.96
C LYS A 46 -14.61 18.49 27.36
N TRP A 47 -13.60 18.82 28.16
CA TRP A 47 -12.41 19.59 27.77
C TRP A 47 -11.22 18.69 27.37
N ALA A 48 -11.21 17.44 27.83
CA ALA A 48 -10.18 16.45 27.51
C ALA A 48 -10.47 15.65 26.23
N THR A 49 -11.63 15.87 25.60
CA THR A 49 -12.01 15.21 24.33
C THR A 49 -11.35 15.84 23.12
N ARG A 50 -10.89 17.10 23.17
CA ARG A 50 -10.46 17.84 21.97
C ARG A 50 -9.11 17.32 21.47
N ILE A 51 -9.08 16.82 20.24
CA ILE A 51 -7.87 16.32 19.56
C ILE A 51 -7.20 17.47 18.79
N VAL A 52 -7.99 18.16 17.97
CA VAL A 52 -7.50 19.27 17.14
C VAL A 52 -8.63 20.27 16.88
N SER A 53 -8.24 21.52 16.64
CA SER A 53 -9.11 22.54 16.07
C SER A 53 -8.41 23.21 14.90
N VAL A 54 -9.13 23.42 13.80
CA VAL A 54 -8.57 23.91 12.54
C VAL A 54 -9.17 25.28 12.23
N GLY A 55 -8.33 26.25 11.83
CA GLY A 55 -8.79 27.57 11.38
C GLY A 55 -9.09 28.59 12.48
N GLN A 56 -8.80 28.29 13.75
CA GLN A 56 -9.13 29.16 14.89
C GLN A 56 -8.33 30.47 14.98
N THR A 57 -7.15 30.58 14.36
CA THR A 57 -6.15 31.56 14.83
C THR A 57 -6.36 33.00 14.37
N ARG A 58 -7.16 33.34 13.35
CA ARG A 58 -7.53 34.74 12.98
C ARG A 58 -8.75 34.77 12.07
N ARG A 59 -9.54 35.86 12.12
CA ARG A 59 -10.76 36.29 11.36
C ARG A 59 -10.97 35.82 9.90
N HIS A 60 -10.03 35.12 9.29
CA HIS A 60 -10.22 34.43 8.02
C HIS A 60 -10.62 32.99 8.32
N ILE A 61 -11.92 32.68 8.23
CA ILE A 61 -12.33 31.30 7.95
C ILE A 61 -11.55 30.92 6.69
N ARG A 62 -10.57 30.01 6.83
CA ARG A 62 -9.96 29.44 5.65
C ARG A 62 -11.04 28.60 4.99
N LYS A 63 -11.29 28.89 3.72
CA LYS A 63 -11.97 27.96 2.82
C LYS A 63 -11.36 26.58 3.08
N ASP A 64 -12.20 25.56 3.22
CA ASP A 64 -11.80 24.15 3.43
C ASP A 64 -11.48 23.72 4.88
N ALA A 65 -11.73 24.55 5.91
CA ALA A 65 -11.56 24.12 7.31
C ALA A 65 -12.39 22.89 7.68
N GLU A 66 -13.62 22.80 7.17
CA GLU A 66 -14.51 21.63 7.33
C GLU A 66 -13.94 20.40 6.62
N SER A 67 -13.46 20.52 5.38
CA SER A 67 -12.84 19.39 4.67
C SER A 67 -11.62 18.84 5.41
N ASN A 68 -10.80 19.72 5.99
CA ASN A 68 -9.65 19.31 6.79
C ASN A 68 -10.07 18.56 8.06
N ILE A 69 -11.15 19.00 8.73
CA ILE A 69 -11.59 18.36 9.97
C ILE A 69 -12.15 16.97 9.70
N GLU A 70 -12.91 16.80 8.62
CA GLU A 70 -13.43 15.50 8.18
C GLU A 70 -12.28 14.54 7.82
N PHE A 71 -11.29 15.01 7.05
CA PHE A 71 -10.10 14.22 6.73
C PHE A 71 -9.37 13.74 7.99
N ILE A 72 -9.16 14.62 8.96
CA ILE A 72 -8.47 14.26 10.20
C ILE A 72 -9.30 13.29 11.04
N ALA A 73 -10.62 13.48 11.12
CA ALA A 73 -11.50 12.58 11.86
C ALA A 73 -11.46 11.15 11.28
N HIS A 74 -11.58 11.03 9.96
CA HIS A 74 -11.54 9.74 9.26
C HIS A 74 -10.16 9.08 9.25
N ALA A 75 -9.07 9.84 9.39
CA ALA A 75 -7.72 9.27 9.46
C ALA A 75 -7.57 8.21 10.57
N ARG A 76 -8.38 8.27 11.65
CA ARG A 76 -8.34 7.27 12.72
C ARG A 76 -8.86 5.90 12.27
N GLU A 77 -9.70 5.84 11.24
CA GLU A 77 -10.25 4.61 10.67
C GLU A 77 -9.51 4.22 9.38
N ASP A 78 -9.25 5.20 8.51
CA ASP A 78 -8.62 4.99 7.21
C ASP A 78 -7.18 4.50 7.33
N VAL A 79 -6.37 5.10 8.23
CA VAL A 79 -4.95 4.72 8.35
C VAL A 79 -4.78 3.26 8.82
N PRO A 80 -5.49 2.76 9.86
CA PRO A 80 -5.47 1.33 10.18
C PRO A 80 -5.88 0.43 9.01
N ALA A 81 -6.94 0.79 8.27
CA ALA A 81 -7.40 0.01 7.12
C ALA A 81 -6.34 -0.05 6.01
N LEU A 82 -5.70 1.08 5.70
CA LEU A 82 -4.61 1.14 4.74
C LEU A 82 -3.39 0.33 5.18
N VAL A 83 -3.04 0.36 6.46
CA VAL A 83 -1.96 -0.47 7.02
C VAL A 83 -2.28 -1.95 6.83
N ALA A 84 -3.49 -2.39 7.19
CA ALA A 84 -3.91 -3.77 7.02
C ALA A 84 -3.87 -4.21 5.55
N GLU A 85 -4.27 -3.34 4.63
CA GLU A 85 -4.21 -3.64 3.19
C GLU A 85 -2.77 -3.75 2.68
N VAL A 86 -1.86 -2.88 3.14
CA VAL A 86 -0.43 -2.98 2.81
C VAL A 86 0.15 -4.31 3.30
N GLU A 87 -0.23 -4.77 4.50
CA GLU A 87 0.21 -6.07 5.01
C GLU A 87 -0.30 -7.23 4.17
N ARG A 88 -1.60 -7.22 3.87
CA ARG A 88 -2.23 -8.24 3.01
C ARG A 88 -1.54 -8.32 1.64
N LEU A 89 -1.25 -7.17 1.04
CA LEU A 89 -0.55 -7.12 -0.24
C LEU A 89 0.89 -7.64 -0.14
N ARG A 90 1.62 -7.31 0.93
CA ARG A 90 2.96 -7.84 1.16
C ARG A 90 2.97 -9.34 1.39
N GLU A 91 1.99 -9.87 2.11
CA GLU A 91 1.83 -11.32 2.30
C GLU A 91 1.54 -12.02 0.96
N ALA A 92 0.63 -11.48 0.16
CA ALA A 92 0.35 -12.00 -1.17
C ALA A 92 1.59 -11.96 -2.08
N LEU A 93 2.36 -10.87 -2.04
CA LEU A 93 3.63 -10.79 -2.77
C LEU A 93 4.66 -11.79 -2.24
N GLY A 94 4.75 -11.98 -0.92
CA GLY A 94 5.61 -13.01 -0.32
C GLY A 94 5.26 -14.42 -0.78
N PHE A 95 3.97 -14.71 -0.93
CA PHE A 95 3.50 -15.97 -1.49
C PHE A 95 3.98 -16.16 -2.94
N TYR A 96 3.77 -15.16 -3.79
CA TYR A 96 4.19 -15.26 -5.20
C TYR A 96 5.70 -15.12 -5.42
N ALA A 97 6.43 -14.53 -4.48
CA ALA A 97 7.89 -14.43 -4.52
C ALA A 97 8.59 -15.75 -4.21
N ASN A 98 7.92 -16.67 -3.51
CA ASN A 98 8.50 -17.94 -3.12
C ASN A 98 8.27 -19.00 -4.21
N ALA A 99 9.36 -19.40 -4.88
CA ALA A 99 9.34 -20.43 -5.91
C ALA A 99 8.82 -21.79 -5.37
N ASP A 100 8.98 -22.08 -4.08
CA ASP A 100 8.48 -23.31 -3.46
C ASP A 100 6.94 -23.39 -3.44
N ASN A 101 6.25 -22.25 -3.62
CA ASN A 101 4.79 -22.20 -3.67
C ASN A 101 4.22 -22.58 -5.06
N TYR A 102 5.07 -22.87 -6.04
CA TYR A 102 4.65 -23.21 -7.39
C TYR A 102 5.04 -24.65 -7.74
N GLU A 103 4.10 -25.36 -8.35
CA GLU A 103 4.41 -26.65 -8.98
C GLU A 103 5.28 -26.42 -10.22
N PRO A 104 6.42 -27.12 -10.36
CA PRO A 104 7.26 -26.99 -11.54
C PRO A 104 6.49 -27.43 -12.79
N VAL A 105 6.44 -26.57 -13.81
CA VAL A 105 5.82 -26.89 -15.09
C VAL A 105 6.88 -27.46 -16.02
N THR A 106 6.59 -28.61 -16.63
CA THR A 106 7.44 -29.16 -17.68
C THR A 106 7.03 -28.55 -19.02
N ILE A 107 7.95 -27.87 -19.70
CA ILE A 107 7.70 -27.32 -21.04
C ILE A 107 8.37 -28.25 -22.06
N GLU A 108 7.57 -28.78 -22.99
CA GLU A 108 8.09 -29.50 -24.14
C GLU A 108 8.69 -28.50 -25.14
N LYS A 109 10.01 -28.51 -25.27
CA LYS A 109 10.71 -27.69 -26.25
C LYS A 109 10.94 -28.53 -27.49
N TRP A 110 10.38 -28.07 -28.61
CA TRP A 110 10.57 -28.70 -29.91
C TRP A 110 11.86 -28.17 -30.54
N ILE A 111 12.95 -28.92 -30.40
CA ILE A 111 14.26 -28.53 -30.92
C ILE A 111 14.48 -29.20 -32.30
N PRO A 112 14.74 -28.44 -33.38
CA PRO A 112 15.06 -29.02 -34.68
C PRO A 112 16.45 -29.68 -34.63
N GLN A 113 16.54 -30.95 -35.00
CA GLN A 113 17.84 -31.59 -35.18
C GLN A 113 18.41 -31.29 -36.57
N VAL A 114 19.60 -30.69 -36.60
CA VAL A 114 20.31 -30.36 -37.83
C VAL A 114 21.36 -31.44 -38.10
N GLY A 115 21.11 -32.28 -39.10
CA GLY A 115 22.04 -33.33 -39.52
C GLY A 115 23.27 -32.76 -40.26
N GLY A 116 24.44 -33.32 -39.99
CA GLY A 116 25.70 -32.93 -40.64
C GLY A 116 25.70 -33.25 -42.13
N SER A 117 26.06 -32.23 -42.92
CA SER A 117 26.20 -32.21 -44.39
C SER A 117 24.92 -31.87 -45.18
N ARG A 118 24.85 -30.61 -45.62
CA ARG A 118 23.75 -29.92 -46.33
C ARG A 118 22.47 -29.75 -45.51
N LYS A 119 22.34 -28.54 -44.93
CA LYS A 119 21.15 -27.94 -44.29
C LYS A 119 19.80 -28.53 -44.73
N MET A 120 19.39 -29.65 -44.14
CA MET A 120 18.04 -30.21 -44.21
C MET A 120 17.67 -30.62 -42.79
N ILE A 121 16.53 -30.11 -42.30
CA ILE A 121 15.96 -30.53 -41.02
C ILE A 121 15.55 -32.00 -41.18
N GLN A 122 16.18 -32.90 -40.43
CA GLN A 122 15.91 -34.34 -40.55
C GLN A 122 14.73 -34.79 -39.68
N SER A 123 14.51 -34.16 -38.52
CA SER A 123 13.40 -34.46 -37.63
C SER A 123 13.22 -33.36 -36.57
N ILE A 124 12.02 -33.27 -36.01
CA ILE A 124 11.72 -32.48 -34.81
C ILE A 124 11.49 -33.49 -33.69
N VAL A 125 12.24 -33.38 -32.59
CA VAL A 125 12.13 -34.27 -31.44
C VAL A 125 11.74 -33.43 -30.22
N PRO A 126 10.71 -33.82 -29.44
CA PRO A 126 10.40 -33.14 -28.20
C PRO A 126 11.53 -33.42 -27.20
N GLN A 127 12.12 -32.36 -26.65
CA GLN A 127 12.95 -32.46 -25.45
C GLN A 127 12.20 -31.80 -24.30
N SER A 128 11.98 -32.56 -23.23
CA SER A 128 11.44 -32.02 -21.98
C SER A 128 12.54 -31.26 -21.25
N GLU A 129 12.40 -29.94 -21.15
CA GLU A 129 13.27 -29.12 -20.31
C GLU A 129 12.51 -28.79 -19.02
N TYR A 130 13.12 -29.09 -17.87
CA TYR A 130 12.59 -28.64 -16.58
C TYR A 130 12.93 -27.15 -16.47
N VAL A 131 11.94 -26.30 -16.66
CA VAL A 131 12.09 -24.85 -16.48
C VAL A 131 11.29 -24.47 -15.24
N VAL A 132 11.99 -24.11 -14.17
CA VAL A 132 11.39 -23.33 -13.09
C VAL A 132 11.36 -21.90 -13.64
N GLU A 133 10.32 -21.54 -14.38
CA GLU A 133 10.11 -20.12 -14.72
C GLU A 133 9.91 -19.39 -13.39
N ASP A 134 10.88 -18.54 -13.06
CA ASP A 134 10.90 -17.74 -11.84
C ASP A 134 9.85 -16.62 -11.93
N GLY A 135 8.58 -17.02 -11.85
CA GLY A 135 7.43 -16.10 -11.83
C GLY A 135 7.43 -15.17 -10.62
N GLY A 136 8.31 -15.41 -9.64
CA GLY A 136 8.43 -14.64 -8.41
C GLY A 136 9.37 -13.44 -8.48
N GLU A 137 10.11 -13.24 -9.58
CA GLU A 137 11.06 -12.13 -9.68
C GLU A 137 10.41 -10.75 -9.56
N ILE A 138 9.26 -10.55 -10.20
CA ILE A 138 8.47 -9.30 -10.09
C ILE A 138 7.98 -9.09 -8.64
N ALA A 139 7.57 -10.17 -7.96
CA ALA A 139 7.08 -10.08 -6.59
C ALA A 139 8.21 -9.76 -5.59
N ARG A 140 9.42 -10.31 -5.79
CA ARG A 140 10.62 -9.97 -5.01
C ARG A 140 11.01 -8.51 -5.17
N GLN A 141 11.06 -8.02 -6.41
CA GLN A 141 11.35 -6.61 -6.70
C GLN A 141 10.33 -5.66 -6.05
N ALA A 142 9.05 -6.03 -6.00
CA ALA A 142 8.01 -5.25 -5.34
C ALA A 142 8.14 -5.23 -3.80
N LEU A 143 8.70 -6.28 -3.19
CA LEU A 143 8.93 -6.39 -1.75
C LEU A 143 10.14 -5.54 -1.29
N ASP A 144 11.20 -5.49 -2.09
CA ASP A 144 12.44 -4.78 -1.75
C ASP A 144 12.28 -3.25 -1.77
N GLY A 145 11.19 -2.75 -2.35
CA GLY A 145 10.84 -1.33 -2.30
C GLY A 145 11.73 -0.41 -3.13
N ASP A 146 12.56 -0.97 -4.03
CA ASP A 146 13.52 -0.27 -4.89
C ASP A 146 12.99 -0.05 -6.33
N SER A 147 11.69 -0.26 -6.54
CA SER A 147 11.06 -0.25 -7.87
C SER A 147 11.04 1.10 -8.59
N ASP A 148 11.44 2.20 -7.96
CA ASP A 148 11.42 3.53 -8.58
C ASP A 148 12.52 3.74 -9.65
N GLY A 149 13.50 2.82 -9.75
CA GLY A 149 14.65 2.97 -10.65
C GLY A 149 14.50 2.41 -12.07
N GLN A 150 13.61 1.43 -12.32
CA GLN A 150 13.67 0.64 -13.57
C GLN A 150 12.47 0.77 -14.52
N TRP A 151 11.37 1.42 -14.13
CA TRP A 151 10.19 1.56 -15.00
C TRP A 151 10.37 2.53 -16.18
N LYS A 152 11.51 3.23 -16.30
CA LYS A 152 11.74 4.23 -17.36
C LYS A 152 12.27 3.70 -18.69
N GLN A 153 12.50 2.40 -18.87
CA GLN A 153 13.12 1.90 -20.11
C GLN A 153 12.20 1.16 -21.10
N ASN A 154 10.97 0.80 -20.73
CA ASN A 154 10.17 -0.13 -21.56
C ASN A 154 8.98 0.49 -22.34
N HIS A 155 8.89 1.82 -22.44
CA HIS A 155 7.82 2.47 -23.21
C HIS A 155 8.37 3.45 -24.26
N HIS A 156 9.30 3.01 -25.11
CA HIS A 156 9.53 3.63 -26.42
C HIS A 156 9.65 2.51 -27.47
N THR A 157 8.54 2.20 -28.12
CA THR A 157 8.51 1.71 -29.50
C THR A 157 7.14 2.01 -30.09
#